data_AF-A0A538C994-F1
#
_entry.id   AF-A0A538C994-F1
#
_cell.length_a   1.000
_cell.length_b   1.000
_cell.length_c   1.000
_cell.angle_alpha   90.00
_cell.angle_beta   90.00
_cell.angle_gamma   90.00
#
_symmetry.space_group_name_H-M   'P 1'
#
loop_
_entity.id
_entity.type
_entity.pdbx_description
1 polymer ?
#
loop_
_entity_poly.entity_id
_entity_poly.type
_entity_poly.pdbx_seq_one_letter_code
_entity_poly.pdbx_strand_id
1 'polypeptide(L)'
;MRLSICLALLLAFLAAGCNTEPSTYKAQPTANCLRKDGYQVTTDPAKLGVVEGHAENGGLVAFHPGNAVRIAFGASSDDAIGIERGYRRFAPKKLRPHIDDVMRTEKNAVLLWTVTPPLDEMNKVFGCLKG
;
A
#
# COMPACT_ATOMS: atom_id res chain seq x y z
N MET A 1 52.76 11.16 -6.27
CA MET A 1 52.18 9.88 -5.82
C MET A 1 51.14 9.99 -4.69
N ARG A 2 51.10 11.07 -3.88
CA ARG A 2 50.11 11.20 -2.78
C ARG A 2 48.74 11.77 -3.22
N LEU A 3 48.70 12.55 -4.31
CA LEU A 3 47.47 13.20 -4.81
C LEU A 3 46.53 12.22 -5.54
N SER A 4 47.09 11.21 -6.21
CA SER A 4 46.34 10.24 -7.01
C SER A 4 45.57 9.21 -6.16
N ILE A 5 46.00 9.00 -4.91
CA ILE A 5 45.35 8.06 -3.97
C ILE A 5 44.08 8.69 -3.38
N CYS A 6 44.10 10.00 -3.11
CA CYS A 6 42.93 10.71 -2.58
C CYS A 6 41.77 10.81 -3.59
N LEU A 7 42.08 10.89 -4.89
CA LEU A 7 41.06 10.99 -5.94
C LEU A 7 40.34 9.66 -6.19
N ALA A 8 41.05 8.53 -6.06
CA ALA A 8 40.45 7.20 -6.22
C ALA A 8 39.48 6.83 -5.08
N LEU A 9 39.76 7.29 -3.85
CA LEU A 9 38.87 7.07 -2.70
C LEU A 9 37.56 7.87 -2.78
N LEU A 10 37.59 9.07 -3.39
CA LEU A 10 36.38 9.88 -3.55
C LEU A 10 35.40 9.33 -4.59
N LEU A 11 35.91 8.69 -5.66
CA LEU A 11 35.05 8.07 -6.68
C LEU A 11 34.39 6.77 -6.22
N ALA A 12 34.99 6.04 -5.27
CA ALA A 12 34.40 4.81 -4.73
C ALA A 12 33.18 5.07 -3.82
N PHE A 13 33.08 6.26 -3.21
CA PHE A 13 31.95 6.61 -2.34
C PHE A 13 30.67 7.01 -3.09
N LEU A 14 30.77 7.39 -4.37
CA LEU A 14 29.62 7.80 -5.19
C LEU A 14 28.83 6.61 -5.78
N ALA A 15 29.36 5.38 -5.68
CA ALA A 15 28.72 4.18 -6.22
C ALA A 15 27.85 3.41 -5.20
N ALA A 16 27.79 3.84 -3.94
CA ALA A 16 27.02 3.17 -2.89
C ALA A 16 25.60 3.75 -2.67
N GLY A 17 25.09 4.53 -3.63
CA GLY A 17 23.69 4.95 -3.65
C GLY A 17 22.79 3.86 -4.24
N CYS A 18 22.77 2.66 -3.66
CA CYS A 18 21.71 1.71 -3.96
C CYS A 18 20.40 2.31 -3.45
N ASN A 19 19.63 2.92 -4.36
CA ASN A 19 18.23 3.30 -4.17
C ASN A 19 17.36 2.04 -4.05
N THR A 20 17.65 1.15 -3.10
CA THR A 20 16.71 0.13 -2.67
C THR A 20 15.73 0.82 -1.73
N GLU A 21 14.59 1.21 -2.29
CA GLU A 21 13.44 1.64 -1.50
C GLU A 21 13.17 0.59 -0.39
N PRO A 22 12.82 1.02 0.84
CA PRO A 22 12.49 0.08 1.91
C PRO A 22 11.44 -0.95 1.45
N SER A 23 11.44 -2.13 2.07
CA SER A 23 10.55 -3.22 1.66
C SER A 23 9.10 -2.74 1.52
N THR A 24 8.55 -2.96 0.33
CA THR A 24 7.22 -2.53 -0.09
C THR A 24 6.16 -3.49 0.44
N TYR A 25 5.03 -2.97 0.90
CA TYR A 25 3.92 -3.80 1.34
C TYR A 25 3.35 -4.64 0.19
N LYS A 26 2.86 -5.84 0.50
CA LYS A 26 2.32 -6.80 -0.47
C LYS A 26 0.99 -7.38 0.01
N ALA A 27 0.15 -7.76 -0.94
CA ALA A 27 -1.18 -8.28 -0.63
C ALA A 27 -1.15 -9.57 0.21
N GLN A 28 -0.34 -10.56 -0.17
CA GLN A 28 -0.39 -11.88 0.48
C GLN A 28 0.11 -11.88 1.95
N PRO A 29 1.26 -11.26 2.30
CA PRO A 29 1.69 -11.14 3.70
C PRO A 29 0.68 -10.36 4.55
N THR A 30 0.15 -9.26 4.02
CA THR A 30 -0.87 -8.45 4.70
C THR A 30 -2.16 -9.24 4.93
N ALA A 31 -2.63 -9.97 3.91
CA ALA A 31 -3.82 -10.82 4.01
C ALA A 31 -3.67 -11.91 5.08
N ASN A 32 -2.48 -12.51 5.18
CA ASN A 32 -2.20 -13.52 6.21
C ASN A 32 -2.24 -12.94 7.63
N CYS A 33 -1.75 -11.71 7.82
CA CYS A 33 -1.86 -11.03 9.11
C CYS A 33 -3.32 -10.71 9.45
N LEU A 34 -4.05 -10.08 8.53
CA LEU A 34 -5.45 -9.70 8.73
C LEU A 34 -6.35 -10.92 9.03
N ARG A 35 -6.12 -12.07 8.38
CA ARG A 35 -6.85 -13.31 8.70
C ARG A 35 -6.61 -13.79 10.13
N LYS A 36 -5.40 -13.64 10.65
CA LYS A 36 -5.08 -13.97 12.06
C LYS A 36 -5.79 -13.04 13.03
N ASP A 37 -6.00 -11.79 12.63
CA ASP A 37 -6.75 -10.77 13.39
C ASP A 37 -8.28 -10.89 13.23
N GLY A 38 -8.76 -11.96 12.58
CA GLY A 38 -10.19 -12.27 12.48
C GLY A 38 -10.91 -11.64 11.29
N TYR A 39 -10.21 -11.02 10.35
CA TYR A 39 -10.81 -10.52 9.11
C TYR A 39 -11.10 -11.65 8.14
N GLN A 40 -12.21 -11.54 7.41
CA GLN A 40 -12.43 -12.34 6.21
C GLN A 40 -11.73 -11.65 5.04
N VAL A 41 -10.67 -12.26 4.49
CA VAL A 41 -9.82 -11.62 3.48
C VAL A 41 -9.81 -12.38 2.17
N THR A 42 -10.09 -11.68 1.07
CA THR A 42 -9.92 -12.19 -0.29
C THR A 42 -8.80 -11.45 -1.03
N THR A 43 -7.99 -12.20 -1.74
CA THR A 43 -6.96 -11.74 -2.70
C THR A 43 -7.24 -12.27 -4.11
N ASP A 44 -8.41 -12.88 -4.32
CA ASP A 44 -8.83 -13.49 -5.58
C ASP A 44 -9.16 -12.38 -6.59
N PRO A 45 -8.40 -12.21 -7.69
CA PRO A 45 -8.61 -11.13 -8.64
C PRO A 45 -10.04 -11.04 -9.18
N ALA A 46 -10.77 -12.15 -9.26
CA ALA A 46 -12.17 -12.16 -9.73
C ALA A 46 -13.15 -11.51 -8.74
N LYS A 47 -12.74 -11.33 -7.48
CA LYS A 47 -13.53 -10.72 -6.40
C LYS A 47 -13.05 -9.31 -6.03
N LEU A 48 -11.98 -8.87 -6.67
CA LEU A 48 -11.38 -7.56 -6.50
C LEU A 48 -12.00 -6.56 -7.47
N GLY A 49 -12.08 -5.29 -7.06
CA GLY A 49 -12.42 -4.17 -7.94
C GLY A 49 -11.27 -3.81 -8.88
N VAL A 50 -11.53 -2.88 -9.80
CA VAL A 50 -10.60 -2.51 -10.89
C VAL A 50 -9.25 -2.00 -10.38
N VAL A 51 -9.20 -1.35 -9.22
CA VAL A 51 -7.95 -0.75 -8.72
C VAL A 51 -7.09 -1.82 -8.05
N GLU A 52 -7.63 -2.49 -7.04
CA GLU A 52 -6.95 -3.54 -6.29
C GLU A 52 -6.62 -4.77 -7.15
N GLY A 53 -7.42 -5.10 -8.17
CA GLY A 53 -7.20 -6.23 -9.06
C GLY A 53 -6.04 -6.05 -10.05
N HIS A 54 -5.58 -4.80 -10.24
CA HIS A 54 -4.52 -4.45 -11.19
C HIS A 54 -3.30 -3.80 -10.54
N ALA A 55 -3.25 -3.77 -9.20
CA ALA A 55 -2.11 -3.23 -8.47
C ALA A 55 -0.91 -4.20 -8.53
N GLU A 56 0.30 -3.67 -8.73
CA GLU A 56 1.49 -4.46 -9.06
C GLU A 56 1.93 -5.42 -7.96
N ASN A 57 1.90 -4.97 -6.69
CA ASN A 57 2.14 -5.82 -5.51
C ASN A 57 0.85 -6.50 -5.01
N GLY A 58 -0.16 -6.58 -5.88
CA GLY A 58 -1.46 -7.18 -5.66
C GLY A 58 -2.44 -6.25 -4.95
N GLY A 59 -3.63 -6.79 -4.67
CA GLY A 59 -4.64 -6.14 -3.85
C GLY A 59 -5.42 -7.14 -3.01
N LEU A 60 -6.21 -6.61 -2.08
CA LEU A 60 -7.08 -7.41 -1.23
C LEU A 60 -8.34 -6.64 -0.84
N VAL A 61 -9.36 -7.38 -0.42
CA VAL A 61 -10.47 -6.85 0.36
C VAL A 61 -10.54 -7.61 1.67
N ALA A 62 -10.54 -6.88 2.78
CA ALA A 62 -10.70 -7.44 4.12
C ALA A 62 -12.01 -6.94 4.73
N PHE A 63 -12.82 -7.88 5.20
CA PHE A 63 -14.12 -7.62 5.80
C PHE A 63 -14.08 -7.84 7.31
N HIS A 64 -14.69 -6.93 8.03
CA HIS A 64 -15.00 -7.01 9.47
C HIS A 64 -16.48 -6.66 9.65
N PRO A 65 -17.21 -7.18 10.65
CA PRO A 65 -18.63 -6.83 10.82
C PRO A 65 -18.89 -5.32 10.78
N GLY A 66 -19.68 -4.87 9.80
CA GLY A 66 -20.01 -3.45 9.62
C GLY A 66 -19.03 -2.62 8.80
N ASN A 67 -17.88 -3.16 8.38
CA ASN A 67 -16.90 -2.44 7.57
C ASN A 67 -16.14 -3.35 6.60
N ALA A 68 -15.56 -2.73 5.57
CA ALA A 68 -14.65 -3.41 4.68
C ALA A 68 -13.59 -2.43 4.21
N VAL A 69 -12.35 -2.90 4.16
CA VAL A 69 -11.22 -2.17 3.60
C VAL A 69 -10.75 -2.84 2.32
N ARG A 70 -10.66 -2.05 1.25
CA ARG A 70 -9.99 -2.42 0.00
C ARG A 70 -8.58 -1.87 0.06
N ILE A 71 -7.60 -2.70 -0.26
CA ILE A 71 -6.20 -2.27 -0.26
C ILE A 71 -5.58 -2.65 -1.60
N ALA A 72 -4.90 -1.68 -2.21
CA ALA A 72 -4.11 -1.84 -3.41
C ALA A 72 -2.65 -1.51 -3.10
N PHE A 73 -1.73 -2.34 -3.56
CA PHE A 73 -0.29 -2.22 -3.29
C PHE A 73 0.47 -1.92 -4.58
N GLY A 74 1.05 -0.73 -4.67
CA GLY A 74 1.95 -0.33 -5.78
C GLY A 74 3.32 -0.99 -5.68
N ALA A 75 4.13 -0.92 -6.73
CA ALA A 75 5.51 -1.39 -6.70
C ALA A 75 6.45 -0.49 -5.91
N SER A 76 6.07 0.77 -5.73
CA SER A 76 6.81 1.80 -5.00
C SER A 76 5.85 2.76 -4.27
N SER A 77 6.39 3.63 -3.43
CA SER A 77 5.60 4.73 -2.84
C SER A 77 5.07 5.72 -3.89
N ASP A 78 5.78 5.93 -4.99
CA ASP A 78 5.35 6.81 -6.09
C ASP A 78 4.08 6.28 -6.80
N ASP A 79 3.94 4.95 -6.89
CA ASP A 79 2.77 4.32 -7.51
C ASP A 79 1.48 4.57 -6.72
N ALA A 80 1.58 4.86 -5.42
CA ALA A 80 0.42 5.13 -4.57
C ALA A 80 -0.43 6.29 -5.12
N ILE A 81 0.21 7.31 -5.72
CA ILE A 81 -0.48 8.44 -6.36
C ILE A 81 -1.36 7.96 -7.52
N GLY A 82 -0.88 6.99 -8.30
CA GLY A 82 -1.64 6.36 -9.38
C GLY A 82 -2.86 5.60 -8.84
N ILE A 83 -2.67 4.85 -7.77
CA ILE A 83 -3.71 4.06 -7.11
C ILE A 83 -4.78 4.95 -6.50
N GLU A 84 -4.41 6.02 -5.78
CA GLU A 84 -5.37 6.97 -5.21
C GLU A 84 -6.23 7.61 -6.31
N ARG A 85 -5.62 8.02 -7.43
CA ARG A 85 -6.36 8.54 -8.59
C ARG A 85 -7.30 7.49 -9.16
N GLY A 86 -6.88 6.22 -9.17
CA GLY A 86 -7.72 5.07 -9.51
C GLY A 86 -8.97 5.02 -8.63
N TYR A 87 -8.80 5.01 -7.31
CA TYR A 87 -9.94 4.99 -6.38
C TYR A 87 -10.84 6.21 -6.55
N ARG A 88 -10.30 7.43 -6.65
CA ARG A 88 -11.09 8.65 -6.91
C ARG A 88 -11.87 8.58 -8.22
N ARG A 89 -11.28 7.99 -9.26
CA ARG A 89 -11.91 7.84 -10.58
C ARG A 89 -13.10 6.88 -10.52
N PHE A 90 -12.92 5.73 -9.90
CA PHE A 90 -13.91 4.65 -9.84
C PHE A 90 -14.87 4.74 -8.64
N ALA A 91 -14.67 5.71 -7.73
CA ALA A 91 -15.56 5.91 -6.60
C ALA A 91 -17.00 6.24 -7.03
N PRO A 92 -18.01 5.64 -6.37
CA PRO A 92 -19.42 5.96 -6.61
C PRO A 92 -19.72 7.44 -6.40
N LYS A 93 -20.66 8.00 -7.16
CA LYS A 93 -21.01 9.44 -7.10
C LYS A 93 -21.31 9.94 -5.68
N LYS A 94 -21.92 9.11 -4.83
CA LYS A 94 -22.23 9.43 -3.43
C LYS A 94 -20.99 9.51 -2.53
N LEU A 95 -19.96 8.71 -2.84
CA LEU A 95 -18.73 8.65 -2.04
C LEU A 95 -17.73 9.73 -2.43
N ARG A 96 -17.69 10.15 -3.70
CA ARG A 96 -16.69 11.09 -4.23
C ARG A 96 -16.45 12.35 -3.39
N PRO A 97 -17.47 13.04 -2.83
CA PRO A 97 -17.24 14.22 -2.00
C PRO A 97 -16.55 13.94 -0.67
N HIS A 98 -16.59 12.69 -0.20
CA HIS A 98 -16.12 12.23 1.11
C HIS A 98 -15.04 11.15 0.99
N ILE A 99 -14.49 10.95 -0.20
CA ILE A 99 -13.56 9.84 -0.42
C ILE A 99 -12.30 9.99 0.43
N ASP A 100 -11.83 11.21 0.62
CA ASP A 100 -10.65 11.50 1.43
C ASP A 100 -10.92 11.26 2.95
N ASP A 101 -12.17 11.13 3.38
CA ASP A 101 -12.51 10.76 4.77
C ASP A 101 -12.27 9.27 5.05
N VAL A 102 -12.35 8.45 4.01
CA VAL A 102 -12.25 6.98 4.06
C VAL A 102 -11.09 6.41 3.24
N MET A 103 -10.21 7.25 2.72
CA MET A 103 -9.04 6.83 1.96
C MET A 103 -7.75 7.25 2.68
N ARG A 104 -6.80 6.33 2.84
CA ARG A 104 -5.49 6.60 3.45
C ARG A 104 -4.39 5.96 2.62
N THR A 105 -3.22 6.57 2.65
CA THR A 105 -2.06 6.10 1.92
C THR A 105 -0.91 5.87 2.89
N GLU A 106 -0.34 4.67 2.85
CA GLU A 106 0.74 4.22 3.71
C GLU A 106 1.84 3.60 2.83
N LYS A 107 2.93 4.35 2.60
CA LYS A 107 3.99 4.01 1.64
C LYS A 107 3.42 3.67 0.26
N ASN A 108 3.56 2.42 -0.19
CA ASN A 108 3.07 1.93 -1.47
C ASN A 108 1.63 1.39 -1.41
N ALA A 109 0.99 1.38 -0.23
CA ALA A 109 -0.36 0.87 -0.06
C ALA A 109 -1.38 2.01 0.00
N VAL A 110 -2.49 1.89 -0.73
CA VAL A 110 -3.65 2.77 -0.59
C VAL A 110 -4.82 1.95 -0.09
N LEU A 111 -5.41 2.42 1.00
CA LEU A 111 -6.51 1.80 1.71
C LEU A 111 -7.77 2.64 1.47
N LEU A 112 -8.86 1.99 1.09
CA LEU A 112 -10.18 2.59 0.92
C LEU A 112 -11.20 1.81 1.75
N TRP A 113 -11.69 2.43 2.82
CA TRP A 113 -12.73 1.86 3.65
C TRP A 113 -14.13 2.15 3.11
N THR A 114 -15.08 1.31 3.47
CA THR A 114 -16.50 1.53 3.19
C THR A 114 -17.07 2.63 4.07
N VAL A 115 -16.64 2.66 5.34
CA VAL A 115 -16.94 3.72 6.33
C VAL A 115 -15.68 4.00 7.15
N THR A 116 -15.54 5.23 7.68
CA THR A 116 -14.39 5.59 8.52
C THR A 116 -14.30 4.63 9.71
N PRO A 117 -13.22 3.83 9.84
CA PRO A 117 -13.10 2.86 10.92
C PRO A 117 -12.84 3.56 12.26
N PRO A 118 -13.23 2.94 13.39
CA PRO A 118 -12.68 3.27 14.69
C PRO A 118 -11.15 3.20 14.70
N LEU A 119 -10.51 4.00 15.56
CA LEU A 119 -9.04 4.10 15.60
C LEU A 119 -8.36 2.75 15.90
N ASP A 120 -8.95 1.89 16.73
CA ASP A 120 -8.40 0.58 17.04
C ASP A 120 -8.48 -0.37 15.84
N GLU A 121 -9.56 -0.34 15.06
CA GLU A 121 -9.71 -1.12 13.82
C GLU A 121 -8.69 -0.64 12.77
N MET A 122 -8.55 0.68 12.61
CA MET A 122 -7.57 1.28 11.71
C MET A 122 -6.14 0.85 12.07
N ASN A 123 -5.79 0.92 13.36
CA ASN A 123 -4.47 0.53 13.85
C ASN A 123 -4.18 -0.96 13.66
N LYS A 124 -5.17 -1.84 13.77
CA LYS A 124 -5.02 -3.28 13.45
C LYS A 124 -4.65 -3.45 11.97
N VAL A 125 -5.38 -2.79 11.06
CA VAL A 125 -5.08 -2.88 9.62
C VAL A 125 -3.68 -2.35 9.32
N PHE A 126 -3.29 -1.21 9.88
CA PHE A 126 -1.94 -0.65 9.71
C PHE A 126 -0.84 -1.55 10.29
N GLY A 127 -1.07 -2.15 11.46
CA GLY A 127 -0.14 -3.11 12.06
C GLY A 127 0.10 -4.35 11.19
N CYS A 128 -0.89 -4.69 10.33
CA CYS A 128 -0.83 -5.80 9.40
C CYS A 128 -0.25 -5.48 8.02
N LEU A 129 0.08 -4.23 7.70
CA LEU A 129 0.78 -3.91 6.45
C LEU A 129 2.19 -4.53 6.48
N LYS A 130 2.42 -5.54 5.63
CA LYS A 130 3.67 -6.32 5.55
C LYS A 130 4.13 -6.51 4.11
N GLY A 131 5.44 -6.56 3.90
CA GLY A 131 6.11 -6.65 2.60
C GLY A 131 7.13 -7.78 2.55
#